data_AF-A0A0D7BSK0-F1
#
_entry.id   AF-A0A0D7BSK0-F1
#
_cell.length_a   1.000
_cell.length_b   1.000
_cell.length_c   1.000
_cell.angle_alpha   90.00
_cell.angle_beta   90.00
_cell.angle_gamma   90.00
#
_symmetry.space_group_name_H-M   'P 1'
#
loop_
_entity.id
_entity.type
_entity.pdbx_description
1 polymer ?
#
loop_
_entity_poly.entity_id
_entity_poly.type
_entity_poly.pdbx_seq_one_letter_code
_entity_poly.pdbx_strand_id
1 'polypeptide(L)'
;EYKKLVDQEVTRLKAVHPTFDDIPSCTRLFDLVLSCHTIRSQVKSWYRFGHGPTSCGYKMDDFKFCMGMKSMEADERYDAWIQRKARWWVDRRLNKSSEDVWEMRE
;
A
#
# COMPACT_ATOMS: atom_id res chain seq x y z
N GLU A 1 9.61 -4.92 18.84
CA GLU A 1 8.94 -3.63 18.59
C GLU A 1 8.07 -3.69 17.33
N TYR A 2 8.64 -3.99 16.16
CA TYR A 2 7.93 -4.12 14.87
C TYR A 2 6.59 -4.88 14.94
N LYS A 3 6.56 -6.08 15.54
CA LYS A 3 5.33 -6.88 15.68
C LYS A 3 4.20 -6.14 16.40
N LYS A 4 4.52 -5.38 17.46
CA LYS A 4 3.53 -4.58 18.21
C LYS A 4 2.93 -3.47 17.34
N LEU A 5 3.77 -2.81 16.51
CA LEU A 5 3.31 -1.79 15.57
C LEU A 5 2.42 -2.39 14.47
N VAL A 6 2.75 -3.58 13.98
CA VAL A 6 1.91 -4.31 13.02
C VAL A 6 0.57 -4.65 13.65
N ASP A 7 0.55 -5.18 14.87
CA ASP A 7 -0.68 -5.53 15.57
C ASP A 7 -1.59 -4.29 15.78
N GLN A 8 -1.00 -3.14 16.16
CA GLN A 8 -1.71 -1.86 16.24
C GLN A 8 -2.30 -1.42 14.89
N GLU A 9 -1.53 -1.55 13.81
CA GLU A 9 -2.02 -1.22 12.46
C GLU A 9 -3.11 -2.19 11.99
N VAL A 10 -3.02 -3.47 12.34
CA VAL A 10 -4.09 -4.44 12.06
C VAL A 10 -5.37 -4.02 12.77
N THR A 11 -5.33 -3.69 14.07
CA THR A 11 -6.50 -3.21 14.80
C THR A 11 -7.10 -1.97 14.16
N ARG A 12 -6.26 -1.00 13.77
CA ARG A 12 -6.70 0.21 13.07
C ARG A 12 -7.35 -0.11 11.72
N LEU A 13 -6.73 -0.97 10.91
CA LEU A 13 -7.22 -1.32 9.59
C LEU A 13 -8.53 -2.13 9.64
N LYS A 14 -8.69 -3.02 10.63
CA LYS A 14 -9.94 -3.74 10.87
C LYS A 14 -11.09 -2.79 11.27
N ALA A 15 -10.78 -1.72 12.00
CA ALA A 15 -11.78 -0.70 12.32
C ALA A 15 -12.20 0.15 11.11
N VAL A 16 -11.27 0.42 10.18
CA VAL A 16 -11.54 1.21 8.96
C VAL A 16 -12.21 0.37 7.87
N HIS A 17 -11.84 -0.90 7.75
CA HIS A 17 -12.35 -1.84 6.77
C HIS A 17 -12.93 -3.06 7.50
N PRO A 18 -14.16 -2.94 8.04
CA PRO A 18 -14.75 -4.01 8.85
C PRO A 18 -15.15 -5.24 8.02
N THR A 19 -15.43 -5.08 6.73
CA THR A 19 -15.96 -6.16 5.89
C THR A 19 -15.03 -6.54 4.75
N PHE A 20 -15.24 -7.74 4.17
CA PHE A 20 -14.54 -8.17 2.97
C PHE A 20 -14.83 -7.27 1.76
N ASP A 21 -16.05 -6.74 1.65
CA ASP A 21 -16.45 -5.87 0.53
C ASP A 21 -15.72 -4.52 0.52
N ASP A 22 -15.13 -4.11 1.65
CA ASP A 22 -14.31 -2.90 1.75
C ASP A 22 -12.91 -3.08 1.12
N ILE A 23 -12.51 -4.33 0.82
CA ILE A 23 -11.22 -4.64 0.21
C ILE A 23 -11.32 -4.47 -1.32
N PRO A 24 -10.33 -3.82 -1.97
CA PRO A 24 -10.35 -3.66 -3.42
C PRO A 24 -10.29 -5.01 -4.14
N SER A 25 -11.14 -5.18 -5.15
CA SER A 25 -11.08 -6.31 -6.07
C SER A 25 -9.78 -6.30 -6.90
N CYS A 26 -9.39 -7.47 -7.42
CA CYS A 26 -8.19 -7.56 -8.28
C CYS A 26 -8.33 -6.72 -9.56
N THR A 27 -9.54 -6.54 -10.08
CA THR A 27 -9.81 -5.65 -11.22
C THR A 27 -9.54 -4.20 -10.87
N ARG A 28 -9.97 -3.75 -9.68
CA ARG A 28 -9.67 -2.41 -9.18
C ARG A 28 -8.17 -2.18 -9.03
N LEU A 29 -7.43 -3.17 -8.52
CA LEU A 29 -5.98 -3.10 -8.39
C LEU A 29 -5.28 -3.05 -9.75
N PHE A 30 -5.80 -3.79 -10.74
CA PHE A 30 -5.31 -3.72 -12.11
C PHE A 30 -5.53 -2.33 -12.74
N ASP A 31 -6.70 -1.73 -12.56
CA ASP A 31 -6.97 -0.36 -13.00
C ASP A 31 -6.00 0.64 -12.37
N LEU A 32 -5.64 0.43 -11.09
CA LEU A 32 -4.65 1.27 -10.41
C LEU A 32 -3.25 1.12 -11.03
N VAL A 33 -2.85 -0.09 -11.44
CA VAL A 33 -1.59 -0.31 -12.16
C VAL A 33 -1.62 0.43 -13.50
N LEU A 34 -2.66 0.24 -14.30
CA LEU A 34 -2.80 0.91 -15.60
C LEU A 34 -2.80 2.44 -15.45
N SER A 35 -3.56 2.96 -14.49
CA SER A 35 -3.63 4.40 -14.21
C SER A 35 -2.26 5.01 -13.87
N CYS A 36 -1.38 4.22 -13.23
CA CYS A 36 -0.03 4.64 -12.88
C CYS A 36 0.90 4.74 -14.10
N HIS A 37 0.67 3.94 -15.13
CA HIS A 37 1.42 3.97 -16.38
C HIS A 37 0.90 5.01 -17.40
N THR A 38 -0.16 5.75 -17.09
CA THR A 38 -0.69 6.78 -17.98
C THR A 38 0.29 7.96 -18.15
N ILE A 39 0.30 8.59 -19.32
CA ILE A 39 1.19 9.74 -19.60
C ILE A 39 1.00 10.86 -18.56
N ARG A 40 -0.24 11.08 -18.10
CA ARG A 40 -0.55 12.10 -17.10
C ARG A 40 0.18 11.88 -15.77
N SER A 41 0.25 10.65 -15.26
CA SER A 41 0.98 10.35 -14.03
C SER A 41 2.49 10.50 -14.24
N GLN A 42 3.00 10.06 -15.40
CA GLN A 42 4.41 10.19 -15.77
C GLN A 42 4.85 11.67 -15.82
N VAL A 43 4.09 12.53 -16.50
CA VAL A 43 4.35 13.97 -16.56
C VAL A 43 4.29 14.61 -15.18
N LYS A 44 3.30 14.24 -14.36
CA LYS A 44 3.17 14.77 -12.98
C LYS A 44 4.34 14.36 -12.09
N SER A 45 4.83 13.12 -12.21
CA SER A 45 6.00 12.64 -11.47
C SER A 45 7.24 13.44 -11.87
N TRP A 46 7.44 13.62 -13.17
CA TRP A 46 8.56 14.39 -13.69
C TRP A 46 8.51 15.85 -13.23
N TYR A 47 7.36 16.52 -13.32
CA TYR A 47 7.20 17.90 -12.86
C TYR A 47 7.49 18.08 -11.36
N ARG A 48 7.06 17.13 -10.51
CA ARG A 48 7.19 17.28 -9.04
C ARG A 48 8.55 16.91 -8.50
N PHE A 49 9.14 15.85 -9.02
CA PHE A 49 10.33 15.26 -8.43
C PHE A 49 11.58 15.36 -9.32
N GLY A 50 11.44 15.83 -10.57
CA GLY A 50 12.57 16.07 -11.47
C GLY A 50 13.24 14.81 -12.01
N HIS A 51 12.82 13.61 -11.62
CA HIS A 51 13.44 12.35 -12.01
C HIS A 51 12.42 11.25 -12.38
N GLY A 52 12.72 10.52 -13.47
CA GLY A 52 12.29 9.16 -13.82
C GLY A 52 10.79 8.86 -13.98
N PRO A 53 10.45 7.72 -14.61
CA PRO A 53 9.08 7.24 -14.68
C PRO A 53 8.50 7.01 -13.27
N THR A 54 7.18 7.17 -13.14
CA THR A 54 6.44 6.98 -11.88
C THR A 54 6.73 5.59 -11.30
N SER A 55 7.09 5.52 -10.02
CA SER A 55 7.25 4.24 -9.32
C SER A 55 5.88 3.56 -9.16
N CYS A 56 5.60 2.60 -10.05
CA CYS A 56 4.37 1.80 -10.04
C CYS A 56 4.55 0.42 -9.38
N GLY A 57 5.74 0.10 -8.86
CA GLY A 57 6.09 -1.22 -8.33
C GLY A 57 5.13 -1.71 -7.25
N TYR A 58 4.88 -0.88 -6.23
CA TYR A 58 3.98 -1.23 -5.13
C TYR A 58 2.54 -1.59 -5.60
N LYS A 59 2.01 -0.86 -6.59
CA LYS A 59 0.68 -1.15 -7.15
C LYS A 59 0.67 -2.49 -7.89
N MET A 60 1.75 -2.81 -8.59
CA MET A 60 1.90 -4.08 -9.28
C MET A 60 2.04 -5.24 -8.29
N ASP A 61 2.74 -5.04 -7.19
CA ASP A 61 2.84 -6.04 -6.12
C ASP A 61 1.49 -6.26 -5.43
N ASP A 62 0.68 -5.22 -5.27
CA ASP A 62 -0.69 -5.33 -4.78
C ASP A 62 -1.55 -6.20 -5.69
N PHE A 63 -1.47 -5.96 -7.01
CA PHE A 63 -2.16 -6.77 -8.01
C PHE A 63 -1.70 -8.24 -8.01
N LYS A 64 -0.38 -8.50 -8.03
CA LYS A 64 0.18 -9.86 -8.02
C LYS A 64 -0.29 -10.68 -6.83
N PHE A 65 -0.29 -10.08 -5.64
CA PHE A 65 -0.76 -10.74 -4.43
C PHE A 65 -2.26 -11.05 -4.47
N CYS A 66 -3.08 -10.11 -4.98
CA CYS A 66 -4.51 -10.36 -5.14
C CYS A 66 -4.76 -11.58 -6.05
N MET A 67 -4.01 -11.68 -7.15
CA MET A 67 -4.07 -12.83 -8.06
C MET A 67 -3.61 -14.13 -7.38
N GLY A 68 -2.58 -14.07 -6.54
CA GLY A 68 -2.07 -15.23 -5.79
C GLY A 68 -3.04 -15.75 -4.72
N MET A 69 -3.90 -14.89 -4.18
CA MET A 69 -4.89 -15.28 -3.16
C MET A 69 -6.25 -15.71 -3.76
N LYS A 70 -6.38 -15.78 -5.08
CA LYS A 70 -7.68 -16.07 -5.74
C LYS A 70 -8.29 -17.42 -5.31
N SER A 71 -7.47 -18.37 -4.89
CA SER A 71 -7.89 -19.72 -4.44
C SER A 71 -8.27 -19.80 -2.95
N MET A 72 -8.09 -18.73 -2.17
CA MET A 72 -8.36 -18.71 -0.73
C MET A 72 -9.82 -18.37 -0.43
N GLU A 73 -10.29 -18.74 0.76
CA GLU A 73 -11.62 -18.37 1.25
C GLU A 73 -11.74 -16.84 1.45
N ALA A 74 -12.96 -16.29 1.48
CA ALA A 74 -13.17 -14.85 1.61
C ALA A 74 -12.57 -14.28 2.91
N ASP A 75 -12.74 -14.98 4.03
CA ASP A 75 -12.25 -14.55 5.35
C ASP A 75 -10.72 -14.61 5.42
N GLU A 76 -10.12 -15.69 4.88
CA GLU A 76 -8.66 -15.82 4.80
C GLU A 76 -8.05 -14.74 3.91
N ARG A 77 -8.70 -14.41 2.79
CA ARG A 77 -8.29 -13.31 1.91
C ARG A 77 -8.33 -11.97 2.62
N TYR A 78 -9.38 -11.73 3.41
CA TYR A 78 -9.51 -10.52 4.21
C TYR A 78 -8.35 -10.37 5.18
N ASP A 79 -8.11 -11.38 6.01
CA ASP A 79 -7.05 -11.32 7.03
C ASP A 79 -5.65 -11.22 6.40
N ALA A 80 -5.39 -11.97 5.32
CA ALA A 80 -4.12 -11.90 4.60
C ALA A 80 -3.86 -10.52 3.99
N TRP A 81 -4.91 -9.88 3.44
CA TRP A 81 -4.82 -8.53 2.90
C TRP A 81 -4.55 -7.50 3.99
N ILE A 82 -5.30 -7.53 5.09
CA ILE A 82 -5.13 -6.61 6.22
C ILE A 82 -3.73 -6.74 6.81
N GLN A 83 -3.24 -7.96 7.04
CA GLN A 83 -1.90 -8.22 7.55
C GLN A 83 -0.81 -7.64 6.63
N ARG A 84 -0.94 -7.83 5.32
CA ARG A 84 0.01 -7.27 4.36
C ARG A 84 -0.02 -5.74 4.35
N LYS A 85 -1.21 -5.13 4.38
CA LYS A 85 -1.35 -3.68 4.43
C LYS A 85 -0.79 -3.09 5.73
N ALA A 86 -0.98 -3.77 6.86
CA ALA A 86 -0.42 -3.37 8.14
C ALA A 86 1.12 -3.33 8.07
N ARG A 87 1.76 -4.40 7.56
CA ARG A 87 3.22 -4.42 7.35
C ARG A 87 3.69 -3.27 6.47
N TRP A 88 3.01 -3.04 5.35
CA TRP A 88 3.37 -1.94 4.44
C TRP A 88 3.27 -0.55 5.11
N TRP A 89 2.27 -0.32 5.97
CA TRP A 89 2.15 0.93 6.71
C TRP A 89 3.25 1.08 7.76
N VAL A 90 3.59 0.00 8.47
CA VAL A 90 4.67 0.01 9.46
C VAL A 90 6.01 0.29 8.78
N ASP A 91 6.32 -0.38 7.67
CA ASP A 91 7.57 -0.15 6.92
C ASP A 91 7.67 1.31 6.46
N ARG A 92 6.54 1.93 6.08
CA ARG A 92 6.51 3.35 5.70
C ARG A 92 6.69 4.31 6.85
N ARG A 93 6.22 3.97 8.06
CA ARG A 93 6.39 4.80 9.25
C ARG A 93 7.78 4.70 9.84
N LEU A 94 8.40 3.53 9.74
CA LEU A 94 9.77 3.31 10.20
C LEU A 94 10.81 3.88 9.23
N ASN A 95 10.46 4.02 7.95
CA ASN A 95 11.25 4.80 7.02
C ASN A 95 11.15 6.29 7.32
N LYS A 96 12.21 7.04 6.95
CA LYS A 96 12.41 8.44 7.32
C LYS A 96 11.14 9.28 7.20
N SER A 97 10.72 9.84 8.33
CA SER A 97 9.58 10.77 8.40
C SER A 97 10.04 12.16 7.98
N SER A 98 9.10 13.01 7.57
CA SER A 98 9.37 14.43 7.43
C SER A 98 9.73 15.11 8.76
N GLU A 99 9.41 14.47 9.89
CA GLU A 99 9.80 14.93 11.24
C GLU A 99 11.31 14.85 11.46
N ASP A 100 11.98 13.83 10.90
CA ASP A 100 13.44 13.66 10.96
C ASP A 100 14.20 14.84 10.32
N VAL A 101 13.57 15.57 9.39
CA VAL A 101 14.16 16.77 8.77
C VAL A 101 14.27 17.92 9.77
N TRP A 102 13.35 18.00 10.73
CA TRP A 102 13.31 19.06 11.73
C TRP A 102 14.33 18.81 12.85
N GLU A 103 14.54 17.55 13.25
CA GLU A 103 15.58 17.19 14.23
C GLU A 103 17.01 17.47 13.72
N MET A 104 17.25 17.40 12.41
CA MET A 104 18.56 17.77 11.83
C MET A 104 18.85 19.28 11.84
N ARG A 105 17.86 20.12 12.18
CA ARG A 105 17.99 21.58 12.17
C ARG A 105 18.32 22.18 13.55
N GLU A 106 18.07 21.45 14.64
CA GLU A 106 18.46 21.81 16.01
C GLU A 106 19.90 21.36 16.32
#